data_AF-A0A358DAQ2-F1
#
_entry.id   AF-A0A358DAQ2-F1
#
_cell.length_a   1.000
_cell.length_b   1.000
_cell.length_c   1.000
_cell.angle_alpha   90.00
_cell.angle_beta   90.00
_cell.angle_gamma   90.00
#
_symmetry.space_group_name_H-M   'P 1'
#
loop_
_entity.id
_entity.type
_entity.pdbx_description
1 polymer ?
#
loop_
_entity_poly.entity_id
_entity_poly.type
_entity_poly.pdbx_seq_one_letter_code
_entity_poly.pdbx_strand_id
1 'polypeptide(L)'
;ADELEPLITQEVGGSALFASRFRECAARALLMPRMNPNRRSPLWQQRQRSAQLLEVARRHPTFPVILETLREVLQDVYDVPALLRIVRSIADRRIRLIEVETPQPSPFARDLLFGYVGAFMYEGDSPLAERRAAALAVDPALLSELLGTVEMRELLDPDVITQFESEAQHVAPDRRVRGLEGVADLLRLLGPLSGAEVAARLQAVSGAAETEAADLEHTGAAATVAEATAHLETLVASRRAIEVTIAGVDRVAAIEDAGRLRDALGIPLPVGIPVAFLEPVADPLGDLVARHARTHGPFTTDAVAERLGIGTAVGRLTLQRLEAQGRVTSGYFLPASSALDGGENEW
;
A
#
# COMPACT_ATOMS: atom_id res chain seq x y z
N ALA A 1 -36.66 4.96 17.26
CA ALA A 1 -36.53 6.40 17.58
C ALA A 1 -36.68 6.61 19.08
N ASP A 2 -37.68 5.98 19.71
CA ASP A 2 -38.01 6.22 21.11
C ASP A 2 -36.98 5.63 22.11
N GLU A 3 -36.10 4.72 21.66
CA GLU A 3 -34.96 4.20 22.44
C GLU A 3 -33.71 5.08 22.38
N LEU A 4 -33.64 6.06 21.45
CA LEU A 4 -32.41 6.80 21.20
C LEU A 4 -32.12 7.86 22.28
N GLU A 5 -33.17 8.53 22.76
CA GLU A 5 -33.08 9.53 23.83
C GLU A 5 -32.58 8.95 25.17
N PRO A 6 -33.11 7.81 25.67
CA PRO A 6 -32.57 7.19 26.87
C PRO A 6 -31.12 6.71 26.68
N LEU A 7 -30.77 6.20 25.49
CA LEU A 7 -29.40 5.78 25.18
C LEU A 7 -28.41 6.96 25.25
N ILE A 8 -28.73 8.08 24.60
CA ILE A 8 -27.89 9.29 24.64
C ILE A 8 -27.70 9.76 26.09
N THR A 9 -28.77 9.74 26.88
CA THR A 9 -28.75 10.19 28.28
C THR A 9 -27.91 9.26 29.16
N GLN A 10 -27.87 7.97 28.86
CA GLN A 10 -27.06 6.99 29.57
C GLN A 10 -25.57 7.13 29.23
N GLU A 11 -25.23 7.32 27.95
CA GLU A 11 -23.85 7.34 27.47
C GLU A 11 -23.15 8.69 27.65
N VAL A 12 -23.89 9.80 27.68
CA VAL A 12 -23.30 11.15 27.73
C VAL A 12 -22.36 11.33 28.93
N GLY A 13 -22.67 10.74 30.08
CA GLY A 13 -21.86 10.85 31.30
C GLY A 13 -20.47 10.21 31.20
N GLY A 14 -20.26 9.30 30.24
CA GLY A 14 -18.97 8.68 29.94
C GLY A 14 -18.16 9.40 28.85
N SER A 15 -18.73 10.42 28.21
CA SER A 15 -18.11 11.07 27.05
C SER A 15 -17.02 12.09 27.43
N ALA A 16 -16.03 12.26 26.54
CA ALA A 16 -15.01 13.30 26.66
C ALA A 16 -15.61 14.71 26.65
N LEU A 17 -16.68 14.92 25.87
CA LEU A 17 -17.43 16.18 25.83
C LEU A 17 -17.98 16.53 27.22
N PHE A 18 -18.60 15.57 27.91
CA PHE A 18 -19.13 15.77 29.25
C PHE A 18 -18.03 16.15 30.24
N ALA A 19 -16.88 15.47 30.21
CA ALA A 19 -15.74 15.80 31.07
C ALA A 19 -15.23 17.25 30.83
N SER A 20 -15.19 17.68 29.56
CA SER A 20 -14.79 19.06 29.24
C SER A 20 -15.81 20.10 29.74
N ARG A 21 -17.11 19.87 29.54
CA ARG A 21 -18.17 20.76 30.00
C ARG A 21 -18.31 20.79 31.52
N PHE A 22 -18.08 19.65 32.18
CA PHE A 22 -18.05 19.58 33.64
C PHE A 22 -16.96 20.48 34.23
N ARG A 23 -15.75 20.45 33.65
CA ARG A 23 -14.65 21.34 34.04
C ARG A 23 -15.03 22.81 33.91
N GLU A 24 -15.69 23.18 32.82
CA GLU A 24 -16.15 24.56 32.57
C GLU A 24 -17.25 24.99 33.56
N CYS A 25 -18.22 24.13 33.82
CA CYS A 25 -19.27 24.36 34.81
C CYS A 25 -18.70 24.49 36.22
N ALA A 26 -17.82 23.58 36.64
CA ALA A 26 -17.16 23.62 37.94
C ALA A 26 -16.27 24.86 38.11
N ALA A 27 -15.62 25.31 37.02
CA ALA A 27 -14.82 26.53 37.01
C ALA A 27 -15.68 27.78 37.20
N ARG A 28 -16.81 27.87 36.48
CA ARG A 28 -17.78 28.97 36.56
C ARG A 28 -18.46 29.02 37.92
N ALA A 29 -18.79 27.87 38.50
CA ALA A 29 -19.38 27.74 39.82
C ALA A 29 -18.37 27.98 40.98
N LEU A 30 -17.10 28.25 40.67
CA LEU A 30 -16.03 28.48 41.65
C LEU A 30 -15.79 27.30 42.63
N LEU A 31 -16.13 26.08 42.21
CA LEU A 31 -16.01 24.87 43.04
C LEU A 31 -14.60 24.27 43.02
N MET A 32 -13.76 24.72 42.09
CA MET A 32 -12.36 24.32 42.05
C MET A 32 -11.52 25.24 42.95
N PRO A 33 -10.77 24.68 43.92
CA PRO A 33 -9.90 25.49 44.77
C PRO A 33 -8.86 26.23 43.91
N ARG A 34 -8.55 27.47 44.26
CA ARG A 34 -7.53 28.29 43.58
C ARG A 34 -6.34 28.48 44.51
N MET A 35 -5.12 28.29 44.01
CA MET A 35 -3.90 28.54 44.81
C MET A 35 -3.64 30.03 45.01
N ASN A 36 -3.99 30.85 44.01
CA ASN A 36 -3.87 32.30 44.05
C ASN A 36 -5.24 32.93 43.69
N PRO A 37 -5.91 33.65 44.59
CA PRO A 37 -7.22 34.26 44.32
C PRO A 37 -7.21 35.25 43.14
N ASN A 38 -6.08 35.95 42.95
CA ASN A 38 -5.92 37.01 41.96
C ASN A 38 -5.47 36.51 40.57
N ARG A 39 -5.30 35.19 40.36
CA ARG A 39 -4.86 34.64 39.07
C ARG A 39 -5.71 33.44 38.65
N ARG A 40 -5.96 33.31 37.35
CA ARG A 40 -6.61 32.11 36.79
C ARG A 40 -5.65 30.92 36.92
N SER A 41 -6.17 29.76 37.30
CA SER A 41 -5.39 28.51 37.36
C SER A 41 -4.97 28.06 35.96
N PRO A 42 -3.75 27.54 35.76
CA PRO A 42 -3.32 26.93 34.51
C PRO A 42 -4.28 25.82 34.05
N LEU A 43 -4.46 25.65 32.73
CA LEU A 43 -5.44 24.73 32.16
C LEU A 43 -5.21 23.26 32.58
N TRP A 44 -3.96 22.80 32.59
CA TRP A 44 -3.62 21.43 32.99
C TRP A 44 -4.04 21.13 34.45
N GLN A 45 -3.87 22.10 35.34
CA GLN A 45 -4.24 21.97 36.76
C GLN A 45 -5.77 22.00 36.93
N GLN A 46 -6.47 22.78 36.10
CA GLN A 46 -7.93 22.73 36.05
C GLN A 46 -8.44 21.37 35.58
N ARG A 47 -7.80 20.77 34.55
CA ARG A 47 -8.13 19.42 34.07
C ARG A 47 -7.99 18.38 35.17
N GLN A 48 -6.83 18.32 35.82
CA GLN A 48 -6.59 17.35 36.90
C GLN A 48 -7.59 17.49 38.06
N ARG A 49 -7.84 18.72 38.53
CA ARG A 49 -8.78 18.98 39.64
C ARG A 49 -10.23 18.69 39.25
N SER A 50 -10.62 19.02 38.02
CA SER A 50 -11.97 18.73 37.53
C SER A 50 -12.22 17.23 37.38
N ALA A 51 -11.21 16.45 36.97
CA ALA A 51 -11.31 15.00 36.87
C ALA A 51 -11.49 14.36 38.26
N GLN A 52 -10.69 14.77 39.24
CA GLN A 52 -10.83 14.32 40.63
C GLN A 52 -12.20 14.68 41.23
N LEU A 53 -12.68 15.91 40.98
CA LEU A 53 -14.00 16.33 41.44
C LEU A 53 -15.11 15.51 40.75
N LEU A 54 -14.99 15.25 39.45
CA LEU A 54 -15.96 14.46 38.70
C LEU A 54 -16.03 13.02 39.22
N GLU A 55 -14.90 12.40 39.55
CA GLU A 55 -14.84 11.04 40.10
C GLU A 55 -15.68 10.90 41.38
N VAL A 56 -15.60 11.90 42.27
CA VAL A 56 -16.42 11.95 43.49
C VAL A 56 -17.87 12.29 43.16
N ALA A 57 -18.09 13.31 42.32
CA ALA A 57 -19.42 13.79 41.98
C ALA A 57 -20.27 12.73 41.29
N ARG A 58 -19.69 11.82 40.49
CA ARG A 58 -20.40 10.71 39.83
C ARG A 58 -21.19 9.82 40.80
N ARG A 59 -20.78 9.75 42.07
CA ARG A 59 -21.49 9.00 43.12
C ARG A 59 -22.74 9.74 43.64
N HIS A 60 -22.93 10.99 43.23
CA HIS A 60 -24.01 11.87 43.63
C HIS A 60 -24.71 12.46 42.40
N PRO A 61 -25.65 11.71 41.78
CA PRO A 61 -26.33 12.15 40.54
C PRO A 61 -27.09 13.47 40.68
N THR A 62 -27.49 13.83 41.90
CA THR A 62 -28.17 15.09 42.21
C THR A 62 -27.23 16.27 42.41
N PHE A 63 -25.90 16.09 42.22
CA PHE A 63 -24.94 17.16 42.35
C PHE A 63 -25.23 18.26 41.30
N PRO A 64 -25.45 19.53 41.72
CA PRO A 64 -25.96 20.56 40.80
C PRO A 64 -25.11 20.79 39.55
N VAL A 65 -23.79 20.64 39.66
CA VAL A 65 -22.88 20.78 38.52
C VAL A 65 -23.05 19.65 37.51
N ILE A 66 -23.35 18.42 37.97
CA ILE A 66 -23.63 17.29 37.08
C ILE A 66 -24.91 17.57 36.31
N LEU A 67 -25.97 18.00 37.00
CA LEU A 67 -27.26 18.34 36.38
C LEU A 67 -27.10 19.47 35.36
N GLU A 68 -26.36 20.52 35.69
CA GLU A 68 -26.09 21.63 34.77
C GLU A 68 -25.25 21.17 33.57
N THR A 69 -24.25 20.31 33.78
CA THR A 69 -23.43 19.77 32.69
C THR A 69 -24.27 18.91 31.75
N LEU A 70 -25.15 18.06 32.29
CA LEU A 70 -26.08 17.27 31.49
C LEU A 70 -27.03 18.17 30.69
N ARG A 71 -27.58 19.21 31.33
CA ARG A 71 -28.42 20.20 30.66
C ARG A 71 -27.67 20.89 29.51
N GLU A 72 -26.47 21.41 29.75
CA GLU A 72 -25.66 22.09 28.73
C GLU A 72 -25.35 21.14 27.57
N VAL A 73 -24.93 19.89 27.83
CA VAL A 73 -24.60 18.95 26.76
C VAL A 73 -25.83 18.56 25.95
N LEU A 74 -26.94 18.22 26.60
CA LEU A 74 -28.14 17.70 25.92
C LEU A 74 -28.97 18.79 25.24
N GLN A 75 -28.92 20.04 25.71
CA GLN A 75 -29.76 21.14 25.21
C GLN A 75 -28.98 22.19 24.42
N ASP A 76 -27.74 22.50 24.81
CA ASP A 76 -26.98 23.59 24.18
C ASP A 76 -25.95 23.07 23.17
N VAL A 77 -25.38 21.88 23.39
CA VAL A 77 -24.38 21.29 22.48
C VAL A 77 -24.99 20.32 21.49
N TYR A 78 -25.82 19.39 21.96
CA TYR A 78 -26.52 18.44 21.11
C TYR A 78 -27.86 18.98 20.62
N ASP A 79 -28.19 18.70 19.36
CA ASP A 79 -29.56 18.87 18.83
C ASP A 79 -30.25 17.49 18.78
N VAL A 80 -30.62 17.00 19.96
CA VAL A 80 -31.36 15.73 20.11
C VAL A 80 -32.67 15.74 19.32
N PRO A 81 -33.47 16.83 19.31
CA PRO A 81 -34.66 16.90 18.46
C PRO A 81 -34.37 16.72 16.96
N ALA A 82 -33.31 17.32 16.41
CA ALA A 82 -32.93 17.13 15.02
C ALA A 82 -32.50 15.70 14.72
N LEU A 83 -31.71 15.09 15.59
CA LEU A 83 -31.31 13.70 15.45
C LEU A 83 -32.53 12.77 15.41
N LEU A 84 -33.49 12.95 16.32
CA LEU A 84 -34.74 12.18 16.32
C LEU A 84 -35.54 12.37 15.02
N ARG A 85 -35.57 13.58 14.44
CA ARG A 85 -36.21 13.83 13.14
C ARG A 85 -35.52 13.07 11.99
N ILE A 86 -34.19 13.04 11.98
CA ILE A 86 -33.42 12.32 10.95
C ILE A 86 -33.70 10.81 11.06
N VAL A 87 -33.59 10.24 12.27
CA VAL A 87 -33.82 8.81 12.49
C VAL A 87 -35.25 8.39 12.14
N ARG A 88 -36.25 9.21 12.50
CA ARG A 88 -37.64 8.99 12.07
C ARG A 88 -37.78 9.07 10.55
N SER A 89 -37.11 10.02 9.89
CA SER A 89 -37.15 10.14 8.43
C SER A 89 -36.46 8.97 7.71
N ILE A 90 -35.44 8.35 8.32
CA ILE A 90 -34.85 7.09 7.84
C ILE A 90 -35.85 5.94 8.00
N ALA A 91 -36.48 5.81 9.19
CA ALA A 91 -37.48 4.77 9.45
C ALA A 91 -38.70 4.87 8.52
N ASP A 92 -39.15 6.08 8.23
CA ASP A 92 -40.24 6.38 7.29
C ASP A 92 -39.82 6.25 5.81
N ARG A 93 -38.57 5.86 5.52
CA ARG A 93 -37.98 5.77 4.17
C ARG A 93 -38.00 7.07 3.37
N ARG A 94 -38.08 8.22 4.05
CA ARG A 94 -37.92 9.55 3.44
C ARG A 94 -36.45 9.89 3.18
N ILE A 95 -35.55 9.31 3.98
CA ILE A 95 -34.09 9.37 3.77
C ILE A 95 -33.64 7.98 3.31
N ARG A 96 -32.92 7.93 2.19
CA ARG A 96 -32.35 6.69 1.63
C ARG A 96 -30.95 6.48 2.19
N LEU A 97 -30.66 5.25 2.62
CA LEU A 97 -29.31 4.79 2.95
C LEU A 97 -28.79 3.93 1.79
N ILE A 98 -27.52 4.14 1.41
CA ILE A 98 -26.83 3.36 0.37
C ILE A 98 -25.50 2.92 0.95
N GLU A 99 -25.24 1.62 0.93
CA GLU A 99 -23.99 1.03 1.37
C GLU A 99 -23.08 0.83 0.14
N VAL A 100 -21.84 1.32 0.24
CA VAL A 100 -20.83 1.21 -0.82
C VAL A 100 -19.51 0.83 -0.18
N GLU A 101 -18.90 -0.24 -0.68
CA GLU A 101 -17.53 -0.63 -0.34
C GLU A 101 -16.59 -0.06 -1.40
N THR A 102 -15.60 0.72 -0.97
CA THR A 102 -14.62 1.36 -1.86
C THR A 102 -13.22 0.86 -1.52
N PRO A 103 -12.38 0.52 -2.52
CA PRO A 103 -11.00 0.09 -2.28
C PRO A 103 -10.12 1.21 -1.70
N GLN A 104 -10.50 2.48 -1.90
CA GLN A 104 -9.85 3.67 -1.34
C GLN A 104 -10.89 4.68 -0.83
N PRO A 105 -10.57 5.54 0.16
CA PRO A 105 -11.50 6.53 0.67
C PRO A 105 -12.01 7.51 -0.42
N SER A 106 -13.33 7.66 -0.52
CA SER A 106 -13.95 8.65 -1.41
C SER A 106 -13.57 10.09 -1.02
N PRO A 107 -13.61 11.08 -1.94
CA PRO A 107 -13.25 12.47 -1.63
C PRO A 107 -13.94 13.03 -0.38
N PHE A 108 -15.21 12.71 -0.13
CA PHE A 108 -15.92 13.13 1.08
C PHE A 108 -15.42 12.42 2.35
N ALA A 109 -15.02 11.16 2.24
CA ALA A 109 -14.44 10.42 3.37
C ALA A 109 -13.03 10.90 3.71
N ARG A 110 -12.23 11.32 2.72
CA ARG A 110 -10.85 11.83 2.93
C ARG A 110 -10.83 12.99 3.92
N ASP A 111 -11.68 13.99 3.71
CA ASP A 111 -11.78 15.16 4.58
C ASP A 111 -12.17 14.78 6.02
N LEU A 112 -13.07 13.81 6.18
CA LEU A 112 -13.51 13.33 7.49
C LEU A 112 -12.42 12.55 8.23
N LEU A 113 -11.63 11.72 7.52
CA LEU A 113 -10.53 10.94 8.11
C LEU A 113 -9.45 11.85 8.69
N PHE A 114 -9.08 12.92 7.98
CA PHE A 114 -8.07 13.86 8.46
C PHE A 114 -8.58 14.65 9.67
N GLY A 115 -9.85 15.09 9.64
CA GLY A 115 -10.50 15.76 10.76
C GLY A 115 -10.57 14.89 12.02
N TYR A 116 -10.82 13.59 11.86
CA TYR A 116 -10.82 12.62 12.96
C TYR A 116 -9.44 12.48 13.59
N VAL A 117 -8.38 12.32 12.79
CA VAL A 117 -6.99 12.21 13.31
C VAL A 117 -6.57 13.50 14.03
N GLY A 118 -6.87 14.68 13.47
CA GLY A 118 -6.56 15.96 14.10
C GLY A 118 -7.22 16.16 15.47
N ALA A 119 -8.46 15.68 15.64
CA ALA A 119 -9.15 15.73 16.93
C ALA A 119 -8.49 14.82 17.98
N PHE A 120 -8.10 13.60 17.60
CA PHE A 120 -7.48 12.62 18.52
C PHE A 120 -6.00 12.87 18.79
N MET A 121 -5.27 13.51 17.88
CA MET A 121 -3.84 13.80 18.06
C MET A 121 -3.58 14.80 19.20
N TYR A 122 -4.59 15.61 19.55
CA TYR A 122 -4.53 16.57 20.67
C TYR A 122 -5.39 16.15 21.89
N GLU A 123 -6.08 15.01 21.82
CA GLU A 123 -6.73 14.38 22.98
C GLU A 123 -5.70 13.57 23.78
N GLY A 124 -5.05 14.24 24.73
CA GLY A 124 -3.93 13.72 25.50
C GLY A 124 -4.21 12.65 26.56
N ASP A 125 -5.25 11.80 26.44
CA ASP A 125 -5.54 10.76 27.46
C ASP A 125 -6.00 9.37 26.93
N SER A 126 -5.94 9.10 25.61
CA SER A 126 -6.20 7.73 25.11
C SER A 126 -4.99 6.79 25.26
N PRO A 127 -5.17 5.48 25.54
CA PRO A 127 -4.08 4.51 25.60
C PRO A 127 -3.23 4.49 24.31
N LEU A 128 -1.90 4.40 24.45
CA LEU A 128 -0.93 4.44 23.34
C LEU A 128 -1.20 3.41 22.22
N ALA A 129 -1.91 2.32 22.51
CA ALA A 129 -2.26 1.28 21.55
C ALA A 129 -3.31 1.73 20.53
N GLU A 130 -4.34 2.48 20.96
CA GLU A 130 -5.38 3.01 20.07
C GLU A 130 -4.81 4.12 19.16
N ARG A 131 -3.87 4.93 19.68
CA ARG A 131 -3.15 5.94 18.89
C ARG A 131 -2.28 5.32 17.79
N ARG A 132 -1.59 4.21 18.07
CA ARG A 132 -0.79 3.50 17.07
C ARG A 132 -1.65 2.89 15.96
N ALA A 133 -2.81 2.32 16.30
CA ALA A 133 -3.73 1.78 15.32
C ALA A 133 -4.33 2.88 14.40
N ALA A 134 -4.69 4.04 14.96
CA ALA A 134 -5.21 5.16 14.18
C ALA A 134 -4.15 5.82 13.27
N ALA A 135 -2.89 5.90 13.73
CA ALA A 135 -1.78 6.39 12.91
C ALA A 135 -1.41 5.43 11.77
N LEU A 136 -1.55 4.12 11.97
CA LEU A 136 -1.39 3.09 10.93
C LEU A 136 -2.54 3.06 9.91
N ALA A 137 -3.68 3.68 10.22
CA ALA A 137 -4.84 3.81 9.33
C ALA A 137 -4.77 5.05 8.43
N VAL A 138 -3.74 5.90 8.59
CA VAL A 138 -3.50 7.05 7.71
C VAL A 138 -2.82 6.54 6.45
N ASP A 139 -3.53 6.62 5.33
CA ASP A 139 -3.01 6.25 4.01
C ASP A 139 -1.89 7.23 3.61
N PRO A 140 -0.63 6.77 3.47
CA PRO A 140 0.49 7.60 3.04
C PRO A 140 0.23 8.27 1.68
N ALA A 141 -0.60 7.68 0.82
CA ALA A 141 -0.98 8.24 -0.48
C ALA A 141 -1.90 9.48 -0.36
N LEU A 142 -2.66 9.58 0.74
CA LEU A 142 -3.59 10.68 0.98
C LEU A 142 -2.88 11.89 1.60
N LEU A 143 -1.83 11.62 2.40
CA LEU A 143 -0.90 12.65 2.87
C LEU A 143 -0.06 13.23 1.72
N SER A 144 0.37 12.39 0.76
CA SER A 144 1.21 12.81 -0.37
C SER A 144 0.48 13.64 -1.42
N GLU A 145 -0.84 13.47 -1.58
CA GLU A 145 -1.66 14.26 -2.51
C GLU A 145 -1.87 15.72 -2.03
N LEU A 146 -1.85 15.95 -0.72
CA LEU A 146 -2.08 17.27 -0.09
C LEU A 146 -0.79 18.00 0.33
N LEU A 147 0.28 17.27 0.65
CA LEU A 147 1.58 17.85 1.01
C LEU A 147 2.48 18.17 -0.20
N GLY A 148 1.97 17.91 -1.42
CA GLY A 148 2.79 17.88 -2.63
C GLY A 148 3.46 16.51 -2.75
N THR A 149 3.56 16.00 -3.98
CA THR A 149 4.19 14.73 -4.35
C THR A 149 5.41 14.47 -3.48
N VAL A 150 5.27 13.57 -2.50
CA VAL A 150 6.40 13.10 -1.71
C VAL A 150 7.34 12.46 -2.70
N GLU A 151 8.52 13.05 -2.88
CA GLU A 151 9.57 12.40 -3.65
C GLU A 151 9.98 11.16 -2.83
N MET A 152 9.43 9.99 -3.17
CA MET A 152 9.66 8.73 -2.44
C MET A 152 11.14 8.40 -2.27
N ARG A 153 12.01 8.96 -3.12
CA ARG A 153 13.47 8.97 -2.96
C ARG A 153 13.99 9.44 -1.59
N GLU A 154 13.24 10.25 -0.83
CA GLU A 154 13.66 10.67 0.52
C GLU A 154 13.39 9.60 1.59
N LEU A 155 12.47 8.67 1.28
CA LEU A 155 12.05 7.59 2.19
C LEU A 155 12.69 6.25 1.84
N LEU A 156 13.08 6.05 0.58
CA LEU A 156 13.65 4.79 0.09
C LEU A 156 15.17 4.83 0.07
N ASP A 157 15.80 3.83 0.69
CA ASP A 157 17.24 3.65 0.64
C ASP A 157 17.65 3.06 -0.73
N PRO A 158 18.51 3.75 -1.53
CA PRO A 158 18.96 3.26 -2.83
C PRO A 158 19.65 1.90 -2.80
N ASP A 159 20.34 1.58 -1.70
CA ASP A 159 21.03 0.29 -1.56
C ASP A 159 20.01 -0.85 -1.41
N VAL A 160 18.90 -0.59 -0.70
CA VAL A 160 17.80 -1.55 -0.54
C VAL A 160 17.07 -1.77 -1.86
N ILE A 161 16.86 -0.71 -2.66
CA ILE A 161 16.26 -0.84 -4.00
C ILE A 161 17.13 -1.75 -4.88
N THR A 162 18.43 -1.49 -4.92
CA THR A 162 19.39 -2.25 -5.73
C THR A 162 19.46 -3.72 -5.29
N GLN A 163 19.47 -3.96 -3.97
CA GLN A 163 19.43 -5.30 -3.41
C GLN A 163 18.14 -6.03 -3.82
N PHE A 164 16.98 -5.42 -3.61
CA PHE A 164 15.68 -6.02 -3.93
C PHE A 164 15.58 -6.36 -5.42
N GLU A 165 16.00 -5.45 -6.31
CA GLU A 165 16.03 -5.71 -7.74
C GLU A 165 16.95 -6.89 -8.07
N SER A 166 18.14 -6.97 -7.47
CA SER A 166 19.06 -8.08 -7.70
C SER A 166 18.50 -9.44 -7.26
N GLU A 167 17.73 -9.46 -6.16
CA GLU A 167 17.04 -10.65 -5.65
C GLU A 167 15.87 -11.04 -6.56
N ALA A 168 15.02 -10.08 -6.93
CA ALA A 168 13.86 -10.27 -7.80
C ALA A 168 14.27 -10.73 -9.21
N GLN A 169 15.41 -10.27 -9.70
CA GLN A 169 16.01 -10.69 -10.97
C GLN A 169 16.77 -12.02 -10.87
N HIS A 170 16.89 -12.63 -9.69
CA HIS A 170 17.72 -13.82 -9.44
C HIS A 170 19.21 -13.65 -9.84
N VAL A 171 19.71 -12.42 -9.82
CA VAL A 171 21.13 -12.11 -10.07
C VAL A 171 21.94 -12.19 -8.76
N ALA A 172 21.29 -11.92 -7.63
CA ALA A 172 21.87 -12.07 -6.30
C ALA A 172 22.44 -13.49 -6.10
N PRO A 173 23.68 -13.65 -5.57
CA PRO A 173 24.36 -14.95 -5.51
C PRO A 173 23.56 -16.05 -4.80
N ASP A 174 22.78 -15.69 -3.79
CA ASP A 174 21.91 -16.54 -2.98
C ASP A 174 20.60 -16.94 -3.68
N ARG A 175 20.19 -16.18 -4.71
CA ARG A 175 18.95 -16.41 -5.47
C ARG A 175 19.16 -17.10 -6.81
N ARG A 176 20.41 -17.32 -7.25
CA ARG A 176 20.71 -18.01 -8.51
C ARG A 176 20.06 -19.39 -8.55
N VAL A 177 19.44 -19.72 -9.68
CA VAL A 177 18.77 -21.00 -9.88
C VAL A 177 19.78 -22.11 -10.21
N ARG A 178 19.35 -23.37 -10.10
CA ARG A 178 20.19 -24.54 -10.35
C ARG A 178 19.57 -25.45 -11.41
N GLY A 179 20.42 -25.95 -12.30
CA GLY A 179 20.06 -26.96 -13.28
C GLY A 179 18.98 -26.53 -14.28
N LEU A 180 18.47 -27.51 -15.03
CA LEU A 180 17.55 -27.29 -16.15
C LEU A 180 16.16 -26.80 -15.70
N GLU A 181 15.61 -27.36 -14.61
CA GLU A 181 14.30 -26.95 -14.09
C GLU A 181 14.34 -25.52 -13.56
N GLY A 182 15.45 -25.11 -12.93
CA GLY A 182 15.64 -23.74 -12.49
C GLY A 182 15.61 -22.74 -13.66
N VAL A 183 16.22 -23.08 -14.81
CA VAL A 183 16.16 -22.25 -16.02
C VAL A 183 14.73 -22.17 -16.57
N ALA A 184 13.97 -23.27 -16.55
CA ALA A 184 12.57 -23.26 -16.96
C ALA A 184 11.71 -22.34 -16.06
N ASP A 185 11.94 -22.38 -14.75
CA ASP A 185 11.27 -21.47 -13.82
C ASP A 185 11.65 -20.01 -14.03
N LEU A 186 12.91 -19.70 -14.35
CA LEU A 186 13.33 -18.33 -14.71
C LEU A 186 12.54 -17.79 -15.91
N LEU A 187 12.39 -18.59 -16.96
CA LEU A 187 11.62 -18.19 -18.15
C LEU A 187 10.16 -17.91 -17.81
N ARG A 188 9.58 -18.68 -16.88
CA ARG A 188 8.20 -18.49 -16.41
C ARG A 188 8.04 -17.24 -15.53
N LEU A 189 9.03 -16.94 -14.69
CA LEU A 189 9.01 -15.82 -13.74
C LEU A 189 9.35 -14.48 -14.41
N LEU A 190 10.51 -14.41 -15.08
CA LEU A 190 11.06 -13.18 -15.67
C LEU A 190 10.58 -12.96 -17.11
N GLY A 191 10.19 -14.03 -17.80
CA GLY A 191 9.84 -13.99 -19.22
C GLY A 191 11.04 -14.30 -20.13
N PRO A 192 11.02 -13.81 -21.39
CA PRO A 192 12.03 -14.15 -22.39
C PRO A 192 13.42 -13.65 -21.99
N LEU A 193 14.43 -14.53 -22.04
CA LEU A 193 15.82 -14.23 -21.68
C LEU A 193 16.80 -14.67 -22.77
N SER A 194 17.93 -13.98 -22.89
CA SER A 194 19.07 -14.42 -23.71
C SER A 194 19.96 -15.42 -22.94
N GLY A 195 20.82 -16.16 -23.65
CA GLY A 195 21.77 -17.08 -23.01
C GLY A 195 22.71 -16.39 -22.01
N ALA A 196 23.13 -15.15 -22.31
CA ALA A 196 23.95 -14.36 -21.38
C ALA A 196 23.18 -13.94 -20.12
N GLU A 197 21.89 -13.61 -20.26
CA GLU A 197 21.03 -13.26 -19.13
C GLU A 197 20.76 -14.46 -18.23
N VAL A 198 20.57 -15.65 -18.81
CA VAL A 198 20.42 -16.89 -18.05
C VAL A 198 21.70 -17.24 -17.32
N ALA A 199 22.87 -17.10 -17.96
CA ALA A 199 24.17 -17.37 -17.33
C ALA A 199 24.40 -16.53 -16.06
N ALA A 200 23.99 -15.26 -16.05
CA ALA A 200 24.10 -14.39 -14.88
C ALA A 200 23.23 -14.84 -13.68
N ARG A 201 22.18 -15.61 -13.95
CA ARG A 201 21.14 -16.05 -13.00
C ARG A 201 21.21 -17.55 -12.66
N LEU A 202 22.06 -18.29 -13.37
CA LEU A 202 22.28 -19.71 -13.20
C LEU A 202 23.54 -19.94 -12.38
N GLN A 203 23.50 -20.89 -11.46
CA GLN A 203 24.66 -21.31 -10.70
C GLN A 203 25.49 -22.32 -11.51
N ALA A 204 26.82 -22.12 -11.56
CA ALA A 204 27.74 -23.05 -12.19
C ALA A 204 27.67 -24.44 -11.53
N VAL A 205 27.68 -25.50 -12.33
CA VAL A 205 27.81 -26.86 -11.82
C VAL A 205 29.29 -27.13 -11.51
N SER A 206 29.70 -26.94 -10.26
CA SER A 206 31.02 -27.41 -9.83
C SER A 206 31.04 -28.94 -9.83
N GLY A 207 31.68 -29.55 -10.81
CA GLY A 207 31.87 -30.99 -10.84
C GLY A 207 32.80 -31.44 -9.71
N ALA A 208 32.23 -32.02 -8.63
CA ALA A 208 32.75 -33.17 -7.89
C ALA A 208 31.92 -33.47 -6.63
N ALA A 209 31.37 -34.69 -6.60
CA ALA A 209 30.99 -35.51 -5.45
C ALA A 209 29.88 -35.02 -4.49
N GLU A 210 28.84 -35.84 -4.43
CA GLU A 210 27.93 -36.01 -3.30
C GLU A 210 28.70 -35.95 -1.97
N THR A 211 28.40 -34.97 -1.12
CA THR A 211 28.37 -35.17 0.32
C THR A 211 27.32 -34.26 0.92
N GLU A 212 26.33 -34.90 1.52
CA GLU A 212 25.34 -34.30 2.41
C GLU A 212 26.04 -33.49 3.50
N ALA A 213 25.90 -32.17 3.47
CA ALA A 213 25.94 -31.21 4.58
C ALA A 213 26.42 -29.86 4.05
N ALA A 214 25.52 -28.88 3.88
CA ALA A 214 25.91 -27.47 3.76
C ALA A 214 24.69 -26.54 3.88
N ASP A 215 24.14 -26.45 5.09
CA ASP A 215 23.72 -25.14 5.54
C ASP A 215 25.01 -24.32 5.76
N LEU A 216 25.03 -23.09 5.24
CA LEU A 216 26.03 -22.01 5.41
C LEU A 216 27.01 -21.82 4.23
N GLU A 217 26.86 -20.64 3.59
CA GLU A 217 27.74 -19.99 2.60
C GLU A 217 27.81 -20.59 1.19
N HIS A 218 26.69 -20.49 0.45
CA HIS A 218 26.66 -20.82 -0.97
C HIS A 218 26.89 -19.59 -1.86
N THR A 219 28.13 -19.12 -1.93
CA THR A 219 28.59 -18.19 -2.97
C THR A 219 28.88 -18.96 -4.26
N GLY A 220 27.82 -19.51 -4.87
CA GLY A 220 27.91 -20.20 -6.15
C GLY A 220 28.29 -19.23 -7.27
N ALA A 221 29.44 -19.45 -7.91
CA ALA A 221 29.85 -18.70 -9.10
C ALA A 221 28.75 -18.78 -10.20
N ALA A 222 28.63 -17.72 -11.00
CA ALA A 222 27.70 -17.70 -12.12
C ALA A 222 28.13 -18.75 -13.17
N ALA A 223 27.15 -19.40 -13.79
CA ALA A 223 27.38 -20.36 -14.86
C ALA A 223 27.97 -19.67 -16.10
N THR A 224 28.60 -20.46 -16.96
CA THR A 224 29.10 -19.93 -18.23
C THR A 224 27.96 -19.77 -19.25
N VAL A 225 28.14 -18.88 -20.23
CA VAL A 225 27.15 -18.70 -21.32
C VAL A 225 26.92 -20.00 -22.08
N ALA A 226 27.96 -20.83 -22.25
CA ALA A 226 27.84 -22.13 -22.92
C ALA A 226 26.92 -23.10 -22.15
N GLU A 227 27.04 -23.17 -20.82
CA GLU A 227 26.16 -24.00 -19.98
C GLU A 227 24.71 -23.52 -20.03
N ALA A 228 24.51 -22.20 -19.92
CA ALA A 228 23.18 -21.60 -20.01
C ALA A 228 22.53 -21.88 -21.37
N THR A 229 23.26 -21.69 -22.48
CA THR A 229 22.76 -21.98 -23.82
C THR A 229 22.44 -23.47 -24.00
N ALA A 230 23.26 -24.38 -23.49
CA ALA A 230 22.98 -25.82 -23.55
C ALA A 230 21.67 -26.20 -22.83
N HIS A 231 21.38 -25.58 -21.67
CA HIS A 231 20.10 -25.76 -20.98
C HIS A 231 18.93 -25.21 -21.79
N LEU A 232 19.08 -24.03 -22.40
CA LEU A 232 18.05 -23.43 -23.25
C LEU A 232 17.78 -24.29 -24.49
N GLU A 233 18.81 -24.77 -25.19
CA GLU A 233 18.69 -25.68 -26.33
C GLU A 233 17.96 -26.97 -25.93
N THR A 234 18.24 -27.51 -24.74
CA THR A 234 17.54 -28.70 -24.23
C THR A 234 16.05 -28.41 -23.96
N LEU A 235 15.71 -27.23 -23.45
CA LEU A 235 14.32 -26.82 -23.23
C LEU A 235 13.56 -26.60 -24.55
N VAL A 236 14.22 -26.05 -25.56
CA VAL A 236 13.66 -25.90 -26.91
C VAL A 236 13.47 -27.27 -27.57
N ALA A 237 14.47 -28.15 -27.51
CA ALA A 237 14.40 -29.50 -28.06
C ALA A 237 13.30 -30.36 -27.41
N SER A 238 13.06 -30.18 -26.11
CA SER A 238 11.98 -30.84 -25.37
C SER A 238 10.61 -30.17 -25.53
N ARG A 239 10.49 -29.13 -26.38
CA ARG A 239 9.26 -28.35 -26.62
C ARG A 239 8.67 -27.69 -25.36
N ARG A 240 9.52 -27.32 -24.41
CA ARG A 240 9.15 -26.56 -23.20
C ARG A 240 9.42 -25.06 -23.34
N ALA A 241 10.28 -24.69 -24.29
CA ALA A 241 10.61 -23.30 -24.60
C ALA A 241 10.59 -23.06 -26.12
N ILE A 242 10.51 -21.79 -26.51
CA ILE A 242 10.51 -21.33 -27.89
C ILE A 242 11.54 -20.23 -28.09
N GLU A 243 12.18 -20.22 -29.26
CA GLU A 243 13.06 -19.14 -29.69
C GLU A 243 12.22 -18.00 -30.27
N VAL A 244 12.51 -16.77 -29.84
CA VAL A 244 11.80 -15.55 -30.25
C VAL A 244 12.78 -14.40 -30.39
N THR A 245 12.51 -13.50 -31.33
CA THR A 245 13.29 -12.26 -31.47
C THR A 245 12.47 -11.10 -30.93
N ILE A 246 13.00 -10.39 -29.93
CA ILE A 246 12.36 -9.24 -29.28
C ILE A 246 13.29 -8.04 -29.39
N ALA A 247 12.79 -6.93 -29.94
CA ALA A 247 13.60 -5.72 -30.15
C ALA A 247 14.93 -5.97 -30.90
N GLY A 248 14.94 -6.94 -31.84
CA GLY A 248 16.14 -7.33 -32.59
C GLY A 248 17.14 -8.22 -31.82
N VAL A 249 16.80 -8.67 -30.62
CA VAL A 249 17.62 -9.58 -29.80
C VAL A 249 16.96 -10.95 -29.74
N ASP A 250 17.72 -11.99 -30.06
CA ASP A 250 17.27 -13.37 -29.93
C ASP A 250 17.22 -13.78 -28.46
N ARG A 251 16.06 -14.29 -28.06
CA ARG A 251 15.74 -14.71 -26.69
C ARG A 251 14.99 -16.03 -26.73
N VAL A 252 15.00 -16.71 -25.60
CA VAL A 252 14.21 -17.93 -25.40
C VAL A 252 13.11 -17.61 -24.41
N ALA A 253 11.89 -18.03 -24.72
CA ALA A 253 10.70 -17.83 -23.89
C ALA A 253 10.08 -19.17 -23.51
N ALA A 254 9.34 -19.20 -22.39
CA ALA A 254 8.52 -20.36 -22.04
C ALA A 254 7.44 -20.58 -23.11
N ILE A 255 7.12 -21.84 -23.45
CA ILE A 255 6.14 -22.15 -24.50
C ILE A 255 4.74 -21.62 -24.16
N GLU A 256 4.41 -21.52 -22.87
CA GLU A 256 3.16 -21.00 -22.33
C GLU A 256 2.94 -19.51 -22.64
N ASP A 257 4.00 -18.77 -22.96
CA ASP A 257 3.93 -17.35 -23.30
C ASP A 257 3.74 -17.09 -24.79
N ALA A 258 3.70 -18.13 -25.62
CA ALA A 258 3.58 -18.02 -27.07
C ALA A 258 2.43 -17.10 -27.52
N GLY A 259 1.20 -17.36 -27.05
CA GLY A 259 0.03 -16.53 -27.36
C GLY A 259 0.19 -15.09 -26.87
N ARG A 260 0.72 -14.88 -25.67
CA ARG A 260 0.97 -13.54 -25.12
C ARG A 260 1.96 -12.74 -25.96
N LEU A 261 3.08 -13.37 -26.37
CA LEU A 261 4.11 -12.71 -27.18
C LEU A 261 3.64 -12.39 -28.59
N ARG A 262 2.87 -13.30 -29.22
CA ARG A 262 2.23 -13.06 -30.52
C ARG A 262 1.26 -11.89 -30.45
N ASP A 263 0.37 -11.89 -29.47
CA ASP A 263 -0.73 -10.91 -29.41
C ASP A 263 -0.27 -9.55 -28.88
N ALA A 264 0.72 -9.51 -27.99
CA ALA A 264 1.26 -8.26 -27.45
C ALA A 264 2.29 -7.59 -28.37
N LEU A 265 3.20 -8.38 -28.96
CA LEU A 265 4.38 -7.87 -29.66
C LEU A 265 4.39 -8.18 -31.16
N GLY A 266 3.43 -8.98 -31.66
CA GLY A 266 3.37 -9.36 -33.07
C GLY A 266 4.48 -10.33 -33.49
N ILE A 267 5.07 -11.07 -32.55
CA ILE A 267 6.24 -11.91 -32.81
C ILE A 267 5.84 -13.16 -33.61
N PRO A 268 6.59 -13.50 -34.68
CA PRO A 268 6.37 -14.75 -35.40
C PRO A 268 6.74 -15.94 -34.51
N LEU A 269 5.80 -16.88 -34.36
CA LEU A 269 5.99 -18.07 -33.55
C LEU A 269 6.51 -19.26 -34.39
N PRO A 270 7.36 -20.12 -33.83
CA PRO A 270 7.78 -21.35 -34.48
C PRO A 270 6.61 -22.33 -34.66
N VAL A 271 6.74 -23.24 -35.62
CA VAL A 271 5.72 -24.27 -35.89
C VAL A 271 5.73 -25.35 -34.81
N GLY A 272 4.55 -25.94 -34.55
CA GLY A 272 4.42 -27.08 -33.63
C GLY A 272 4.06 -26.72 -32.17
N ILE A 273 3.64 -25.49 -31.91
CA ILE A 273 3.11 -25.06 -30.60
C ILE A 273 1.68 -25.59 -30.43
N PRO A 274 1.35 -26.26 -29.31
CA PRO A 274 -0.01 -26.67 -28.99
C PRO A 274 -1.02 -25.51 -28.99
N VAL A 275 -2.22 -25.75 -29.52
CA VAL A 275 -3.29 -24.73 -29.62
C VAL A 275 -3.65 -24.11 -28.26
N ALA A 276 -3.55 -24.88 -27.17
CA ALA A 276 -3.81 -24.40 -25.81
C ALA A 276 -2.90 -23.21 -25.41
N PHE A 277 -1.68 -23.12 -25.93
CA PHE A 277 -0.76 -22.01 -25.66
C PHE A 277 -0.92 -20.83 -26.63
N LEU A 278 -1.84 -20.94 -27.60
CA LEU A 278 -2.14 -19.92 -28.61
C LEU A 278 -3.48 -19.21 -28.34
N GLU A 279 -4.20 -19.61 -27.28
CA GLU A 279 -5.47 -19.00 -26.89
C GLU A 279 -5.25 -17.52 -26.50
N PRO A 280 -6.12 -16.60 -26.98
CA PRO A 280 -6.00 -15.19 -26.66
C PRO A 280 -6.18 -14.92 -25.17
N VAL A 281 -5.31 -14.08 -24.62
CA VAL A 281 -5.42 -13.57 -23.24
C VAL A 281 -6.09 -12.19 -23.27
N ALA A 282 -6.80 -11.83 -22.19
CA ALA A 282 -7.56 -10.57 -22.13
C ALA A 282 -6.69 -9.31 -22.29
N ASP A 283 -5.48 -9.30 -21.72
CA ASP A 283 -4.57 -8.17 -21.80
C ASP A 283 -3.11 -8.62 -21.96
N PRO A 284 -2.70 -9.07 -23.17
CA PRO A 284 -1.38 -9.64 -23.40
C PRO A 284 -0.24 -8.67 -23.08
N LEU A 285 -0.37 -7.42 -23.51
CA LEU A 285 0.65 -6.39 -23.27
C LEU A 285 0.69 -5.96 -21.80
N GLY A 286 -0.49 -5.78 -21.18
CA GLY A 286 -0.56 -5.47 -19.74
C GLY A 286 0.07 -6.57 -18.89
N ASP A 287 -0.09 -7.84 -19.25
CA ASP A 287 0.56 -8.97 -18.56
C ASP A 287 2.08 -8.95 -18.68
N LEU A 288 2.63 -8.62 -19.86
CA LEU A 288 4.08 -8.50 -20.06
C LEU A 288 4.67 -7.32 -19.28
N VAL A 289 4.02 -6.15 -19.34
CA VAL A 289 4.44 -4.96 -18.60
C VAL A 289 4.32 -5.19 -17.09
N ALA A 290 3.23 -5.79 -16.62
CA ALA A 290 3.07 -6.11 -15.20
C ALA A 290 4.03 -7.20 -14.72
N ARG A 291 4.46 -8.13 -15.60
CA ARG A 291 5.54 -9.06 -15.28
C ARG A 291 6.86 -8.30 -15.13
N HIS A 292 7.19 -7.42 -16.06
CA HIS A 292 8.39 -6.58 -15.99
C HIS A 292 8.42 -5.78 -14.69
N ALA A 293 7.31 -5.13 -14.33
CA ALA A 293 7.21 -4.31 -13.13
C ALA A 293 7.35 -5.09 -11.81
N ARG A 294 7.05 -6.38 -11.79
CA ARG A 294 7.23 -7.22 -10.59
C ARG A 294 8.67 -7.62 -10.33
N THR A 295 9.54 -7.53 -11.34
CA THR A 295 10.89 -8.11 -11.28
C THR A 295 11.98 -7.06 -11.44
N HIS A 296 11.65 -5.86 -11.90
CA HIS A 296 12.59 -4.74 -12.00
C HIS A 296 12.34 -3.76 -10.85
N GLY A 297 13.41 -3.10 -10.40
CA GLY A 297 13.28 -1.97 -9.49
C GLY A 297 12.62 -0.79 -10.20
N PRO A 298 12.55 0.40 -9.58
CA PRO A 298 12.00 1.58 -10.23
C PRO A 298 12.61 1.79 -11.62
N PHE A 299 11.75 1.82 -12.63
CA PHE A 299 12.17 1.86 -14.03
C PHE A 299 11.49 2.98 -14.80
N THR A 300 12.10 3.38 -15.91
CA THR A 300 11.53 4.39 -16.80
C THR A 300 10.62 3.76 -17.85
N THR A 301 9.71 4.57 -18.39
CA THR A 301 8.85 4.14 -19.50
C THR A 301 9.69 3.65 -20.69
N ASP A 302 10.81 4.32 -20.94
CA ASP A 302 11.74 3.97 -22.01
C ASP A 302 12.40 2.60 -21.79
N ALA A 303 12.79 2.26 -20.56
CA ALA A 303 13.40 0.96 -20.26
C ALA A 303 12.46 -0.21 -20.60
N VAL A 304 11.16 -0.09 -20.29
CA VAL A 304 10.16 -1.11 -20.67
C VAL A 304 9.96 -1.15 -22.18
N ALA A 305 9.88 0.02 -22.80
CA ALA A 305 9.67 0.15 -24.24
C ALA A 305 10.81 -0.51 -25.03
N GLU A 306 12.06 -0.26 -24.63
CA GLU A 306 13.26 -0.89 -25.17
C GLU A 306 13.27 -2.40 -24.90
N ARG A 307 12.96 -2.83 -23.66
CA ARG A 307 12.97 -4.26 -23.30
C ARG A 307 12.01 -5.09 -24.15
N LEU A 308 10.83 -4.54 -24.43
CA LEU A 308 9.75 -5.21 -25.15
C LEU A 308 9.73 -4.89 -26.65
N GLY A 309 10.48 -3.89 -27.11
CA GLY A 309 10.47 -3.45 -28.51
C GLY A 309 9.17 -2.76 -28.93
N ILE A 310 8.50 -2.09 -27.98
CA ILE A 310 7.26 -1.35 -28.22
C ILE A 310 7.53 0.16 -28.28
N GLY A 311 6.61 0.93 -28.86
CA GLY A 311 6.70 2.39 -28.81
C GLY A 311 6.54 2.92 -27.38
N THR A 312 7.33 3.92 -27.00
CA THR A 312 7.31 4.54 -25.66
C THR A 312 5.92 5.03 -25.26
N ALA A 313 5.15 5.59 -26.20
CA ALA A 313 3.75 5.98 -25.99
C ALA A 313 2.83 4.80 -25.61
N VAL A 314 3.05 3.63 -26.23
CA VAL A 314 2.28 2.40 -25.95
C VAL A 314 2.65 1.85 -24.57
N GLY A 315 3.93 1.88 -24.21
CA GLY A 315 4.41 1.57 -22.86
C GLY A 315 3.76 2.48 -21.81
N ARG A 316 3.80 3.80 -22.03
CA ARG A 316 3.21 4.80 -21.13
C ARG A 316 1.72 4.59 -20.89
N LEU A 317 0.94 4.41 -21.96
CA LEU A 317 -0.51 4.17 -21.86
C LEU A 317 -0.82 2.87 -21.11
N THR A 318 0.01 1.84 -21.29
CA THR A 318 -0.16 0.57 -20.58
C THR A 318 0.14 0.73 -19.08
N LEU A 319 1.22 1.43 -18.73
CA LEU A 319 1.59 1.72 -17.35
C LEU A 319 0.55 2.59 -16.64
N GLN A 320 0.05 3.65 -17.29
CA GLN A 320 -1.04 4.48 -16.75
C GLN A 320 -2.32 3.68 -16.50
N ARG A 321 -2.66 2.74 -17.39
CA ARG A 321 -3.80 1.84 -17.18
C ARG A 321 -3.58 0.88 -16.02
N LEU A 322 -2.38 0.35 -15.84
CA LEU A 322 -2.02 -0.51 -14.71
C LEU A 322 -2.03 0.26 -13.38
N GLU A 323 -1.62 1.52 -13.38
CA GLU A 323 -1.71 2.42 -12.23
C GLU A 323 -3.15 2.74 -11.85
N ALA A 324 -4.02 3.02 -12.83
CA ALA A 324 -5.46 3.19 -12.57
C ALA A 324 -6.13 1.93 -11.97
N GLN A 325 -5.53 0.75 -12.17
CA GLN A 325 -5.94 -0.52 -11.57
C GLN A 325 -5.27 -0.80 -10.22
N GLY A 326 -4.37 0.06 -9.75
CA GLY A 326 -3.60 -0.13 -8.51
C GLY A 326 -2.55 -1.23 -8.59
N ARG A 327 -2.09 -1.61 -9.79
CA ARG A 327 -1.10 -2.67 -10.00
C ARG A 327 0.35 -2.18 -10.04
N VAL A 328 0.54 -0.89 -10.34
CA VAL A 328 1.83 -0.17 -10.45
C VAL A 328 1.61 1.24 -9.90
N THR A 329 2.66 1.91 -9.42
CA THR A 329 2.58 3.28 -8.88
C THR A 329 3.61 4.14 -9.60
N SER A 330 3.23 5.32 -10.11
CA SER A 330 4.21 6.26 -10.65
C SER A 330 4.79 7.19 -9.59
N GLY A 331 6.04 7.62 -9.75
CA GLY A 331 6.70 8.52 -8.81
C GLY A 331 8.16 8.84 -9.16
N TYR A 332 8.87 9.34 -8.14
CA TYR A 332 10.32 9.58 -8.17
C TYR A 332 10.96 8.73 -7.07
N PHE A 333 11.54 7.60 -7.45
CA PHE A 333 12.07 6.60 -6.54
C PHE A 333 13.61 6.58 -6.54
N LEU A 334 14.25 6.87 -7.68
CA LEU A 334 15.71 6.90 -7.80
C LEU A 334 16.29 8.26 -7.37
N PRO A 335 17.55 8.29 -6.87
CA PRO A 335 18.25 9.52 -6.53
C PRO A 335 18.51 10.38 -7.78
N ALA A 336 18.56 11.71 -7.58
CA ALA A 336 18.53 12.74 -8.64
C ALA A 336 19.62 12.66 -9.73
N SER A 337 20.64 11.79 -9.61
CA SER A 337 21.72 11.68 -10.59
C SER A 337 21.28 11.08 -11.94
N SER A 338 20.10 10.45 -12.03
CA SER A 338 19.53 9.96 -13.29
C SER A 338 18.73 11.02 -14.07
N ALA A 339 18.46 12.19 -13.48
CA ALA A 339 17.54 13.19 -14.03
C ALA A 339 18.16 14.15 -15.07
N LEU A 340 19.27 13.76 -15.71
CA LEU A 340 19.90 14.60 -16.73
C LEU A 340 19.15 14.64 -18.07
N ASP A 341 18.15 13.77 -18.27
CA ASP A 341 17.23 13.85 -19.41
C ASP A 341 15.78 13.90 -18.92
N GLY A 342 15.26 15.12 -18.77
CA GLY A 342 13.84 15.43 -18.91
C GLY A 342 12.83 14.64 -18.06
N GLY A 343 12.90 14.72 -16.72
CA GLY A 343 11.73 14.62 -15.82
C GLY A 343 10.67 13.55 -16.12
N GLU A 344 11.08 12.36 -16.54
CA GLU A 344 10.13 11.27 -16.76
C GLU A 344 9.73 10.63 -15.43
N ASN A 345 8.44 10.30 -15.28
CA ASN A 345 7.97 9.53 -14.13
C ASN A 345 8.58 8.12 -14.19
N GLU A 346 9.05 7.66 -13.03
CA GLU A 346 9.44 6.27 -12.79
C GLU A 346 8.21 5.49 -12.32
N TRP A 347 8.25 4.16 -12.47
CA TRP A 347 7.18 3.22 -12.17
C TRP A 347 7.65 2.07 -11.30
#